data_AF-X0GZI7-F1
#
_entry.id   AF-X0GZI7-F1
#
_cell.length_a   1.000
_cell.length_b   1.000
_cell.length_c   1.000
_cell.angle_alpha   90.00
_cell.angle_beta   90.00
_cell.angle_gamma   90.00
#
_symmetry.space_group_name_H-M   'P 1'
#
loop_
_entity.id
_entity.type
_entity.pdbx_description
1 polymer ?
#
loop_
_entity_poly.entity_id
_entity_poly.type
_entity_poly.pdbx_seq_one_letter_code
_entity_poly.pdbx_strand_id
1 'polypeptide(L)'
;MRIFQRDLSFALQKSNTPEIAELLFWESFLGLMSLYLHEKLGDVKREPGLKPFFERIIKEQSRDMGLAKWEDARRVLLNIAWPLDFSEDDYVKGIWEAAIAD
;
A
#
# COMPACT_ATOMS: atom_id res chain seq x y z
N MET A 1 -16.95 -4.56 -0.11
CA MET A 1 -15.74 -3.75 0.13
C MET A 1 -15.97 -2.29 0.52
N ARG A 2 -17.17 -1.71 0.35
CA ARG A 2 -17.39 -0.27 0.59
C ARG A 2 -17.15 0.22 2.03
N ILE A 3 -17.33 -0.65 3.03
CA ILE A 3 -17.12 -0.29 4.45
C ILE A 3 -15.63 -0.10 4.73
N PHE A 4 -14.78 -1.05 4.33
CA PHE A 4 -13.33 -0.95 4.53
C PHE A 4 -12.74 0.29 3.83
N GLN A 5 -13.10 0.52 2.55
CA GLN A 5 -12.61 1.70 1.82
C GLN A 5 -13.01 3.01 2.49
N ARG A 6 -14.25 3.10 2.99
CA ARG A 6 -14.75 4.28 3.73
C ARG A 6 -13.98 4.47 5.03
N ASP A 7 -13.86 3.42 5.84
CA ASP A 7 -13.26 3.50 7.17
C ASP A 7 -11.75 3.78 7.08
N LEU A 8 -11.07 3.17 6.12
CA LEU A 8 -9.67 3.46 5.80
C LEU A 8 -9.49 4.91 5.33
N SER A 9 -10.32 5.39 4.40
CA SER A 9 -10.26 6.79 3.95
C SER A 9 -10.45 7.77 5.10
N PHE A 10 -11.37 7.47 6.01
CA PHE A 10 -11.62 8.29 7.20
C PHE A 10 -10.45 8.26 8.19
N ALA A 11 -9.85 7.09 8.41
CA ALA A 11 -8.68 6.95 9.27
C ALA A 11 -7.48 7.75 8.72
N LEU A 12 -7.28 7.72 7.40
CA LEU A 12 -6.21 8.45 6.72
C LEU A 12 -6.35 9.97 6.82
N GLN A 13 -7.58 10.49 6.84
CA GLN A 13 -7.81 11.92 7.07
C GLN A 13 -7.54 12.36 8.51
N LYS A 14 -7.43 11.41 9.45
CA LYS A 14 -7.36 11.66 10.90
C LYS A 14 -6.10 11.13 11.55
N SER A 15 -5.12 10.67 10.77
CA SER A 15 -3.86 10.15 11.30
C SER A 15 -3.04 11.30 11.90
N ASN A 16 -3.37 11.66 13.14
CA ASN A 16 -2.74 12.76 13.87
C ASN A 16 -1.35 12.37 14.43
N THR A 17 -0.97 11.09 14.28
CA THR A 17 0.34 10.59 14.72
C THR A 17 1.05 9.84 13.59
N PRO A 18 2.39 9.95 13.48
CA PRO A 18 3.17 9.24 12.47
C PRO A 18 2.97 7.72 12.50
N GLU A 19 2.86 7.11 13.69
CA GLU A 19 2.73 5.66 13.85
C GLU A 19 1.42 5.13 13.25
N ILE A 20 0.33 5.89 13.37
CA ILE A 20 -0.95 5.54 12.75
C ILE A 20 -0.86 5.68 11.22
N ALA A 21 -0.17 6.71 10.72
CA ALA A 21 0.05 6.85 9.27
C ALA A 21 0.87 5.69 8.70
N GLU A 22 1.95 5.29 9.39
CA GLU A 22 2.78 4.13 9.02
C GLU A 22 1.97 2.82 9.03
N LEU A 23 1.11 2.61 10.03
CA LEU A 23 0.23 1.45 10.08
C LEU A 23 -0.77 1.43 8.91
N LEU A 24 -1.43 2.56 8.63
CA LEU A 24 -2.39 2.64 7.54
C LEU A 24 -1.71 2.50 6.17
N PHE A 25 -0.46 2.95 6.03
CA PHE A 25 0.36 2.67 4.86
C PHE A 25 0.58 1.17 4.68
N TRP A 26 1.06 0.50 5.73
CA TRP A 26 1.30 -0.94 5.72
C TRP A 26 0.02 -1.74 5.38
N GLU A 27 -1.12 -1.42 6.00
CA GLU A 27 -2.41 -2.08 5.70
C GLU A 27 -2.85 -1.87 4.25
N SER A 28 -2.72 -0.64 3.76
CA SER A 28 -3.08 -0.28 2.38
C SER A 28 -2.19 -1.01 1.38
N PHE A 29 -0.91 -1.14 1.70
CA PHE A 29 0.09 -1.77 0.84
C PHE A 29 -0.12 -3.28 0.76
N LEU A 30 -0.46 -3.93 1.88
CA LEU A 30 -0.90 -5.34 1.87
C LEU A 30 -2.17 -5.53 1.03
N GLY A 31 -3.13 -4.61 1.13
CA GLY A 31 -4.32 -4.60 0.28
C GLY A 31 -3.97 -4.56 -1.21
N LEU A 32 -3.07 -3.66 -1.61
CA LEU A 32 -2.61 -3.56 -2.99
C LEU A 32 -1.87 -4.82 -3.45
N MET A 33 -0.95 -5.34 -2.63
CA MET A 33 -0.19 -6.54 -2.94
C MET A 33 -1.08 -7.77 -3.13
N SER A 34 -2.11 -7.93 -2.30
CA SER A 34 -3.10 -8.99 -2.47
C SER A 34 -3.74 -8.92 -3.86
N LEU A 35 -4.05 -7.73 -4.34
CA LEU A 35 -4.63 -7.55 -5.66
C LEU A 35 -3.64 -7.91 -6.77
N TYR A 36 -2.41 -7.42 -6.72
CA TYR A 36 -1.39 -7.82 -7.69
C TYR A 36 -1.14 -9.34 -7.68
N LEU A 37 -1.07 -9.94 -6.49
CA LEU A 37 -0.85 -11.38 -6.34
C LEU A 37 -1.91 -12.19 -7.08
N HIS A 38 -3.19 -11.95 -6.83
CA HIS A 38 -4.17 -12.78 -7.53
C HIS A 38 -4.50 -12.36 -8.97
N GLU A 39 -4.08 -11.16 -9.42
CA GLU A 39 -3.98 -10.88 -10.86
C GLU A 39 -2.94 -11.78 -11.53
N LYS A 40 -1.75 -11.91 -10.91
CA LYS A 40 -0.71 -12.85 -11.33
C LYS A 40 -1.19 -14.31 -11.34
N LEU A 41 -2.10 -14.67 -10.44
CA LEU A 41 -2.72 -16.02 -10.39
C LEU A 41 -3.91 -16.21 -11.35
N GLY A 42 -4.32 -15.18 -12.11
CA GLY A 42 -5.45 -15.28 -13.05
C GLY A 42 -6.84 -15.25 -12.39
N ASP A 43 -6.95 -14.79 -11.14
CA ASP A 43 -8.21 -14.62 -10.43
C ASP A 43 -8.75 -13.20 -10.61
N VAL A 44 -9.57 -13.02 -11.65
CA VAL A 44 -9.94 -11.70 -12.20
C VAL A 44 -11.33 -11.23 -11.74
N LYS A 45 -12.07 -12.01 -10.94
CA LYS A 45 -13.41 -11.57 -10.45
C LYS A 45 -13.27 -10.60 -9.28
N ARG A 46 -12.96 -9.33 -9.57
CA ARG A 46 -12.86 -8.28 -8.55
C ARG A 46 -13.63 -7.03 -8.92
N GLU A 47 -13.92 -6.24 -7.89
CA GLU A 47 -14.49 -4.90 -8.04
C GLU A 47 -13.49 -4.02 -8.81
N PRO A 48 -13.82 -3.55 -10.03
CA PRO A 48 -12.85 -2.88 -10.91
C PRO A 48 -12.16 -1.65 -10.31
N GLY A 49 -12.80 -0.97 -9.36
CA GLY A 49 -12.25 0.23 -8.72
C GLY A 49 -11.33 -0.03 -7.53
N LEU A 50 -11.16 -1.28 -7.10
CA LEU A 50 -10.45 -1.57 -5.86
C LEU A 50 -8.94 -1.38 -5.99
N LYS A 51 -8.33 -1.87 -7.08
CA LYS A 51 -6.90 -1.69 -7.33
C LYS A 51 -6.55 -0.20 -7.50
N PRO A 52 -7.24 0.57 -8.38
CA PRO A 52 -7.03 2.02 -8.47
C PRO A 52 -7.22 2.77 -7.14
N PHE A 53 -8.12 2.30 -6.28
CA PHE A 53 -8.32 2.89 -4.96
C PHE A 53 -7.07 2.76 -4.08
N PHE A 54 -6.47 1.56 -4.00
CA PHE A 54 -5.25 1.35 -3.22
C PHE A 54 -4.03 2.01 -3.87
N GLU A 55 -3.89 1.96 -5.19
CA GLU A 55 -2.81 2.67 -5.91
C GLU A 55 -2.79 4.15 -5.56
N ARG A 56 -3.96 4.80 -5.61
CA ARG A 56 -4.09 6.22 -5.22
C ARG A 56 -3.70 6.46 -3.76
N ILE A 57 -4.14 5.61 -2.83
CA ILE A 57 -3.78 5.74 -1.42
C ILE A 57 -2.26 5.62 -1.22
N ILE A 58 -1.62 4.64 -1.87
CA ILE A 58 -0.17 4.45 -1.79
C ILE A 58 0.56 5.66 -2.37
N LYS A 59 0.09 6.21 -3.50
CA LYS A 59 0.65 7.43 -4.09
C LYS A 59 0.54 8.62 -3.14
N GLU A 60 -0.65 8.87 -2.60
CA GLU A 60 -0.91 10.01 -1.71
C GLU A 60 -0.09 9.91 -0.43
N GLN A 61 -0.09 8.76 0.25
CA GLN A 61 0.68 8.59 1.48
C GLN A 61 2.20 8.61 1.25
N SER A 62 2.67 8.02 0.15
CA SER A 62 4.11 8.07 -0.18
C SER A 62 4.56 9.53 -0.36
N ARG A 63 3.75 10.36 -1.00
CA ARG A 63 4.02 11.80 -1.11
C ARG A 63 3.98 12.49 0.26
N ASP A 64 2.92 12.26 1.04
CA ASP A 64 2.68 12.98 2.29
C ASP A 64 3.71 12.61 3.38
N MET A 65 4.23 11.37 3.35
CA MET A 65 5.30 10.88 4.23
C MET A 65 6.71 11.11 3.67
N GLY A 66 6.85 11.63 2.45
CA GLY A 66 8.16 11.89 1.83
C GLY A 66 8.93 10.64 1.41
N LEU A 67 8.23 9.55 1.07
CA LEU A 67 8.81 8.28 0.63
C LEU A 67 9.20 8.39 -0.86
N ALA A 68 10.41 8.89 -1.12
CA ALA A 68 10.88 9.16 -2.47
C ALA A 68 11.52 7.94 -3.15
N LYS A 69 11.98 6.97 -2.35
CA LYS A 69 12.62 5.74 -2.82
C LYS A 69 11.99 4.52 -2.17
N TRP A 70 12.16 3.36 -2.81
CA TRP A 70 11.70 2.09 -2.25
C TRP A 70 12.27 1.85 -0.86
N GLU A 71 13.52 2.24 -0.60
CA GLU A 71 14.15 2.07 0.72
C GLU A 71 13.45 2.87 1.84
N ASP A 72 12.84 4.00 1.50
CA ASP A 72 12.06 4.81 2.45
C ASP A 72 10.73 4.11 2.77
N ALA A 73 10.02 3.65 1.74
CA ALA A 73 8.80 2.87 1.90
C ALA A 73 9.04 1.55 2.65
N ARG A 74 10.11 0.84 2.31
CA ARG A 74 10.51 -0.40 2.99
C ARG A 74 10.80 -0.16 4.47
N ARG A 75 11.40 0.97 4.84
CA ARG A 75 11.62 1.33 6.25
C ARG A 75 10.31 1.46 7.02
N VAL A 76 9.31 2.11 6.44
CA VAL A 76 7.96 2.22 7.03
C VAL A 76 7.34 0.84 7.22
N LEU A 77 7.43 -0.03 6.20
CA LEU A 77 6.90 -1.40 6.31
C LEU A 77 7.58 -2.18 7.45
N LEU A 78 8.91 -2.06 7.57
CA LEU A 78 9.72 -2.69 8.62
C LEU A 78 9.38 -2.20 10.03
N ASN A 79 8.96 -0.95 10.20
CA ASN A 79 8.55 -0.40 11.49
C ASN A 79 7.29 -1.08 12.05
N ILE A 80 6.46 -1.70 11.21
CA ILE A 80 5.20 -2.35 11.60
C ILE A 80 5.37 -3.86 11.73
N ALA A 81 5.38 -4.56 10.60
CA ALA A 81 5.43 -6.02 10.55
C ALA A 81 5.81 -6.48 9.13
N TRP A 82 7.04 -6.19 8.72
CA TRP A 82 7.58 -6.61 7.43
C TRP A 82 8.80 -7.53 7.61
N PRO A 83 8.93 -8.59 6.79
CA PRO A 83 10.10 -9.47 6.84
C PRO A 83 11.40 -8.72 6.53
N LEU A 84 12.43 -8.97 7.33
CA LEU A 84 13.78 -8.40 7.12
C LEU A 84 14.43 -8.96 5.85
N ASP A 85 14.26 -10.25 5.62
CA ASP A 85 14.71 -10.98 4.45
C ASP A 85 13.49 -11.51 3.71
N PHE A 86 13.23 -10.96 2.53
CA PHE A 86 12.05 -11.28 1.73
C PHE A 86 12.46 -11.55 0.30
N SER A 87 12.26 -12.78 -0.16
CA SER A 87 12.75 -13.23 -1.47
C SER A 87 12.09 -12.55 -2.67
N GLU A 88 10.93 -11.92 -2.45
CA GLU A 88 10.13 -11.24 -3.49
C GLU A 88 10.20 -9.71 -3.34
N ASP A 89 11.25 -9.17 -2.71
CA ASP A 89 11.41 -7.71 -2.50
C ASP A 89 11.35 -6.94 -3.84
N ASP A 90 11.98 -7.46 -4.91
CA ASP A 90 11.92 -6.84 -6.24
C ASP A 90 10.50 -6.81 -6.82
N TYR A 91 9.70 -7.86 -6.59
CA TYR A 91 8.31 -7.90 -7.04
C TYR A 91 7.47 -6.86 -6.30
N VAL A 92 7.66 -6.75 -4.99
CA VAL A 92 6.93 -5.79 -4.15
C VAL A 92 7.37 -4.35 -4.42
N LYS A 93 8.66 -4.13 -4.63
CA LYS A 93 9.19 -2.86 -5.12
C LYS A 93 8.49 -2.45 -6.42
N GLY A 94 8.35 -3.37 -7.38
CA GLY A 94 7.64 -3.10 -8.63
C GLY A 94 6.16 -2.70 -8.44
N ILE A 95 5.49 -3.23 -7.41
CA ILE A 95 4.12 -2.83 -7.05
C ILE A 95 4.10 -1.39 -6.53
N TRP A 96 5.03 -1.03 -5.65
CA TRP A 96 5.13 0.33 -5.12
C TRP A 96 5.48 1.33 -6.22
N GLU A 97 6.50 1.04 -7.04
CA GLU A 97 6.90 1.89 -8.17
C GLU A 97 5.76 2.12 -9.16
N ALA A 98 4.99 1.08 -9.48
CA ALA A 98 3.82 1.20 -10.33
C ALA A 98 2.72 2.08 -9.72
N ALA A 99 2.49 1.99 -8.40
CA ALA A 99 1.48 2.77 -7.71
C ALA A 99 1.83 4.27 -7.63
N ILE A 100 3.11 4.61 -7.50
CA ILE A 100 3.55 6.01 -7.36
C ILE A 100 3.90 6.68 -8.69
N ALA A 101 3.96 5.92 -9.79
CA ALA A 101 4.21 6.44 -11.13
C ALA A 101 3.17 7.52 -11.53
N ASP A 102 3.58 8.44 -12.40
CA ASP A 102 2.75 9.55 -12.88
C ASP A 102 1.74 9.16 -13.96
#